data_AF-A0A2M7W281-F1
#
_entry.id   AF-A0A2M7W281-F1
#
_cell.length_a   1.000
_cell.length_b   1.000
_cell.length_c   1.000
_cell.angle_alpha   90.00
_cell.angle_beta   90.00
_cell.angle_gamma   90.00
#
_symmetry.space_group_name_H-M   'P 1'
#
loop_
_entity.id
_entity.type
_entity.pdbx_description
1 polymer ?
#
loop_
_entity_poly.entity_id
_entity_poly.type
_entity_poly.pdbx_seq_one_letter_code
_entity_poly.pdbx_strand_id
1 'polypeptide(L)'
;MLQAKQQVHELSVSLVDAGLRVAFARLNHEIKKHGISAGMESLVRKAGCDHIVETSPETNQVLANRGCLVITTHPHQKELAYVLAAFNKYKRRDIFVLGATHFGRLGTAIREQLIPMINVIPFEKTFHGRIMRATGFRDLPAGGHKEVFARNTASLEHAVKIMDNGGIVVLFAEGAAIETQAWQGDTGVLVSKMHDNTPIIFAYQSLPE
;
A
#
# COMPACT_ATOMS: atom_id res chain seq x y z
N MET A 1 45.17 29.91 6.76
CA MET A 1 44.21 28.93 6.24
C MET A 1 43.60 28.17 7.41
N LEU A 2 42.37 28.52 7.80
CA LEU A 2 41.63 27.86 8.88
C LEU A 2 40.75 26.76 8.26
N GLN A 3 41.07 25.50 8.54
CA GLN A 3 40.16 24.38 8.26
C GLN A 3 39.11 24.32 9.37
N ALA A 4 37.90 24.79 9.07
CA ALA A 4 36.74 24.56 9.93
C ALA A 4 36.36 23.07 9.86
N LYS A 5 36.64 22.32 10.93
CA LYS A 5 36.07 20.99 11.15
C LYS A 5 34.57 21.16 11.39
N GLN A 6 33.78 20.76 10.40
CA GLN A 6 32.33 20.66 10.50
C GLN A 6 32.01 19.53 11.50
N GLN A 7 31.71 19.88 12.76
CA GLN A 7 31.13 18.95 13.72
C GLN A 7 29.70 18.64 13.26
N VAL A 8 29.52 17.47 12.64
CA VAL A 8 28.20 16.91 12.41
C VAL A 8 27.70 16.39 13.76
N HIS A 9 26.80 17.14 14.38
CA HIS A 9 26.06 16.66 15.54
C HIS A 9 25.02 15.64 15.05
N GLU A 10 25.36 14.36 15.14
CA GLU A 10 24.44 13.26 14.84
C GLU A 10 23.44 13.14 16.00
N LEU A 11 22.23 13.65 15.78
CA LEU A 11 21.12 13.55 16.71
C LEU A 11 20.46 12.17 16.51
N SER A 12 20.99 11.14 17.16
CA SER A 12 20.37 9.81 17.17
C SER A 12 19.15 9.82 18.11
N VAL A 13 17.97 10.00 17.54
CA VAL A 13 16.71 9.97 18.30
C VAL A 13 16.30 8.50 18.53
N SER A 14 16.73 7.90 19.65
CA SER A 14 16.35 6.52 20.03
C SER A 14 14.99 6.40 20.75
N LEU A 15 14.28 7.50 20.98
CA LEU A 15 12.99 7.54 21.70
C LEU A 15 11.76 7.39 20.80
N VAL A 16 11.90 7.50 19.47
CA VAL A 16 10.78 7.33 18.51
C VAL A 16 10.35 5.85 18.40
N ASP A 17 11.21 4.90 18.78
CA ASP A 17 11.06 3.49 18.41
C ASP A 17 10.11 2.71 19.32
N ALA A 18 10.10 2.94 20.64
CA ALA A 18 9.29 2.15 21.57
C ALA A 18 7.77 2.41 21.43
N GLY A 19 7.37 3.68 21.32
CA GLY A 19 5.97 4.08 21.14
C GLY A 19 5.40 3.61 19.80
N LEU A 20 6.18 3.75 18.72
CA LEU A 20 5.82 3.28 17.38
C LEU A 20 5.69 1.75 17.34
N ARG A 21 6.63 1.01 17.94
CA ARG A 21 6.59 -0.46 18.01
C ARG A 21 5.35 -0.96 18.75
N VAL A 22 4.96 -0.32 19.86
CA VAL A 22 3.74 -0.67 20.59
C VAL A 22 2.49 -0.36 19.75
N ALA A 23 2.47 0.77 19.03
CA ALA A 23 1.38 1.12 18.14
C ALA A 23 1.23 0.11 16.98
N PHE A 24 2.34 -0.28 16.33
CA PHE A 24 2.35 -1.29 15.28
C PHE A 24 2.01 -2.69 15.79
N ALA A 25 2.48 -3.09 16.97
CA ALA A 25 2.12 -4.36 17.59
C ALA A 25 0.62 -4.44 17.86
N ARG A 26 0.01 -3.35 18.36
CA ARG A 26 -1.43 -3.24 18.55
C ARG A 26 -2.19 -3.30 17.23
N LEU A 27 -1.77 -2.53 16.22
CA LEU A 27 -2.37 -2.59 14.88
C LEU A 27 -2.29 -4.00 14.29
N ASN A 28 -1.13 -4.66 14.39
CA ASN A 28 -0.94 -6.02 13.91
C ASN A 28 -1.85 -7.02 14.66
N HIS A 29 -2.06 -6.84 15.96
CA HIS A 29 -3.01 -7.65 16.73
C HIS A 29 -4.46 -7.43 16.27
N GLU A 30 -4.88 -6.18 16.08
CA GLU A 30 -6.21 -5.84 15.57
C GLU A 30 -6.45 -6.44 14.17
N ILE A 31 -5.49 -6.31 13.27
CA ILE A 31 -5.58 -6.87 11.91
C ILE A 31 -5.69 -8.40 11.96
N LYS A 32 -4.90 -9.09 12.79
CA LYS A 32 -5.00 -10.55 12.95
C LYS A 32 -6.38 -11.00 13.44
N LYS A 33 -6.94 -10.25 14.38
CA LYS A 33 -8.19 -10.64 15.06
C LYS A 33 -9.43 -10.28 14.24
N HIS A 34 -9.41 -9.10 13.61
CA HIS A 34 -10.59 -8.47 13.03
C HIS A 34 -10.49 -8.22 11.50
N GLY A 35 -9.32 -8.42 10.90
CA GLY A 35 -9.06 -8.16 9.48
C GLY A 35 -8.47 -6.77 9.23
N ILE A 36 -7.90 -6.57 8.05
CA ILE A 36 -7.17 -5.33 7.71
C ILE A 36 -8.05 -4.09 7.79
N SER A 37 -9.29 -4.17 7.31
CA SER A 37 -10.22 -3.04 7.32
C SER A 37 -10.61 -2.59 8.72
N ALA A 38 -10.88 -3.52 9.63
CA ALA A 38 -11.18 -3.20 11.03
C ALA A 38 -9.96 -2.57 11.73
N GLY A 39 -8.76 -3.10 11.49
CA GLY A 39 -7.52 -2.54 12.01
C GLY A 39 -7.28 -1.10 11.51
N MET A 40 -7.51 -0.85 10.23
CA MET A 40 -7.35 0.49 9.64
C MET A 40 -8.44 1.45 10.11
N GLU A 41 -9.69 1.01 10.28
CA GLU A 41 -10.73 1.86 10.87
C GLU A 41 -10.39 2.25 12.32
N SER A 42 -9.87 1.31 13.11
CA SER A 42 -9.39 1.60 14.47
C SER A 42 -8.27 2.66 14.48
N LEU A 43 -7.36 2.57 13.51
CA LEU A 43 -6.27 3.54 13.34
C LEU A 43 -6.82 4.93 12.98
N VAL A 44 -7.71 5.02 11.99
CA VAL A 44 -8.34 6.26 11.53
C VAL A 44 -9.11 6.95 12.66
N ARG A 45 -9.94 6.19 13.40
CA ARG A 45 -10.68 6.72 14.56
C ARG A 45 -9.76 7.24 15.66
N LYS A 46 -8.67 6.52 15.96
CA LYS A 46 -7.67 6.96 16.97
C LYS A 46 -6.92 8.21 16.55
N ALA A 47 -6.74 8.44 15.25
CA ALA A 47 -6.17 9.67 14.73
C ALA A 47 -7.12 10.88 14.86
N GLY A 48 -8.37 10.66 15.30
CA GLY A 48 -9.39 11.71 15.42
C GLY A 48 -9.95 12.15 14.07
N CYS A 49 -9.83 11.30 13.05
CA CYS A 49 -10.30 11.61 11.71
C CYS A 49 -11.67 10.96 11.47
N ASP A 50 -12.69 11.79 11.28
CA ASP A 50 -13.96 11.34 10.73
C ASP A 50 -13.77 11.10 9.23
N HIS A 51 -14.24 9.96 8.74
CA HIS A 51 -14.23 9.63 7.31
C HIS A 51 -15.63 9.19 6.92
N ILE A 52 -16.19 9.83 5.90
CA ILE A 52 -17.48 9.49 5.31
C ILE A 52 -17.20 8.63 4.08
N VAL A 53 -17.91 7.50 3.97
CA VAL A 53 -17.76 6.58 2.85
C VAL A 53 -19.04 6.60 2.04
N GLU A 54 -19.01 7.30 0.92
CA GLU A 54 -20.12 7.37 -0.03
C GLU A 54 -19.95 6.31 -1.12
N THR A 55 -21.00 5.51 -1.33
CA THR A 55 -20.98 4.40 -2.29
C THR A 55 -22.38 4.18 -2.82
N SER A 56 -22.51 3.94 -4.13
CA SER A 56 -23.80 3.58 -4.72
C SER A 56 -24.30 2.20 -4.23
N PRO A 57 -25.60 1.91 -4.30
CA PRO A 57 -26.14 0.58 -3.98
C PRO A 57 -25.49 -0.56 -4.77
N GLU A 58 -25.21 -0.34 -6.06
CA GLU A 58 -24.56 -1.32 -6.94
C GLU A 58 -23.12 -1.58 -6.48
N THR A 59 -22.38 -0.51 -6.16
CA THR A 59 -21.02 -0.61 -5.64
C THR A 59 -20.99 -1.37 -4.31
N ASN A 60 -21.95 -1.11 -3.42
CA ASN A 60 -22.09 -1.85 -2.16
C ASN A 60 -22.30 -3.35 -2.39
N GLN A 61 -23.15 -3.72 -3.35
CA GLN A 61 -23.41 -5.13 -3.67
C GLN A 61 -22.16 -5.83 -4.22
N VAL A 62 -21.38 -5.16 -5.08
CA VAL A 62 -20.12 -5.69 -5.59
C VAL A 62 -19.12 -5.90 -4.46
N LEU A 63 -18.87 -4.86 -3.65
CA LEU A 63 -17.88 -4.90 -2.57
C LEU A 63 -18.23 -5.94 -1.50
N ALA A 64 -19.53 -6.18 -1.25
CA ALA A 64 -19.97 -7.19 -0.30
C ALA A 64 -19.82 -8.64 -0.81
N ASN A 65 -20.00 -8.90 -2.11
CA ASN A 65 -20.28 -10.26 -2.60
C ASN A 65 -19.35 -10.76 -3.72
N ARG A 66 -18.54 -9.89 -4.33
CA ARG A 66 -17.77 -10.23 -5.53
C ARG A 66 -16.29 -9.92 -5.37
N GLY A 67 -15.46 -10.65 -6.09
CA GLY A 67 -14.07 -10.25 -6.31
C GLY A 67 -14.01 -9.10 -7.30
N CYS A 68 -13.16 -8.12 -7.03
CA CYS A 68 -13.03 -6.92 -7.84
C CYS A 68 -11.67 -6.25 -7.66
N LEU A 69 -11.31 -5.44 -8.66
CA LEU A 69 -10.20 -4.52 -8.57
C LEU A 69 -10.70 -3.17 -8.07
N VAL A 70 -10.10 -2.65 -7.01
CA VAL A 70 -10.31 -1.27 -6.56
C VAL A 70 -9.10 -0.46 -6.93
N ILE A 71 -9.29 0.50 -7.83
CA ILE A 71 -8.25 1.44 -8.26
C ILE A 71 -8.44 2.74 -7.49
N THR A 72 -7.38 3.18 -6.82
CA THR A 72 -7.33 4.47 -6.13
C THR A 72 -6.23 5.35 -6.69
N THR A 73 -6.45 6.66 -6.61
CA THR A 73 -5.43 7.67 -6.89
C THR A 73 -4.33 7.65 -5.83
N HIS A 74 -3.23 8.34 -6.15
CA HIS A 74 -1.97 8.45 -5.41
C HIS A 74 -1.99 8.04 -3.91
N PRO A 75 -1.08 7.18 -3.43
CA PRO A 75 -0.99 6.81 -2.03
C PRO A 75 -0.21 7.86 -1.24
N HIS A 76 -0.87 8.79 -0.57
CA HIS A 76 -0.36 9.05 0.77
C HIS A 76 -0.59 7.78 1.61
N GLN A 77 0.39 7.36 2.41
CA GLN A 77 0.23 6.19 3.29
C GLN A 77 -1.02 6.28 4.18
N LYS A 78 -1.49 7.51 4.43
CA LYS A 78 -2.74 7.82 5.12
C LYS A 78 -3.98 7.45 4.30
N GLU A 79 -3.97 7.66 2.98
CA GLU A 79 -5.07 7.29 2.06
C GLU A 79 -5.31 5.78 2.04
N LEU A 80 -4.23 5.00 2.08
CA LEU A 80 -4.34 3.55 2.24
C LEU A 80 -5.15 3.18 3.48
N ALA A 81 -4.90 3.83 4.62
CA ALA A 81 -5.65 3.57 5.84
C ALA A 81 -7.14 3.95 5.69
N TYR A 82 -7.47 5.08 5.06
CA TYR A 82 -8.85 5.50 4.83
C TYR A 82 -9.59 4.56 3.87
N VAL A 83 -8.98 4.21 2.74
CA VAL A 83 -9.56 3.29 1.75
C VAL A 83 -9.79 1.92 2.37
N LEU A 84 -8.81 1.40 3.13
CA LEU A 84 -8.97 0.11 3.78
C LEU A 84 -10.01 0.14 4.91
N ALA A 85 -10.08 1.24 5.68
CA ALA A 85 -11.10 1.45 6.70
C ALA A 85 -12.50 1.46 6.09
N ALA A 86 -12.66 2.05 4.90
CA ALA A 86 -13.94 2.13 4.21
C ALA A 86 -14.57 0.77 3.89
N PHE A 87 -13.75 -0.28 3.73
CA PHE A 87 -14.26 -1.63 3.53
C PHE A 87 -14.78 -2.32 4.81
N ASN A 88 -14.57 -1.76 6.01
CA ASN A 88 -14.94 -2.46 7.25
C ASN A 88 -16.45 -2.69 7.38
N LYS A 89 -17.28 -1.89 6.69
CA LYS A 89 -18.73 -2.10 6.66
C LYS A 89 -19.14 -3.41 5.97
N TYR A 90 -18.31 -3.94 5.07
CA TYR A 90 -18.58 -5.21 4.36
C TYR A 90 -18.10 -6.45 5.12
N LYS A 91 -17.35 -6.28 6.22
CA LYS A 91 -16.83 -7.38 7.08
C LYS A 91 -16.03 -8.45 6.33
N ARG A 92 -15.38 -8.06 5.25
CA ARG A 92 -14.52 -8.92 4.44
C ARG A 92 -13.09 -8.99 4.98
N ARG A 93 -12.45 -10.15 4.77
CA ARG A 93 -11.07 -10.44 5.23
C ARG A 93 -10.09 -10.71 4.09
N ASP A 94 -10.62 -10.88 2.90
CA ASP A 94 -9.95 -11.18 1.64
C ASP A 94 -9.73 -9.89 0.85
N ILE A 95 -9.14 -8.90 1.51
CA ILE A 95 -8.83 -7.58 0.95
C ILE A 95 -7.31 -7.44 0.93
N PHE A 96 -6.75 -7.48 -0.27
CA PHE A 96 -5.33 -7.46 -0.52
C PHE A 96 -4.92 -6.14 -1.14
N VAL A 97 -3.70 -5.70 -0.85
CA VAL A 97 -3.13 -4.46 -1.36
C VAL A 97 -1.98 -4.80 -2.28
N LEU A 98 -2.03 -4.34 -3.51
CA LEU A 98 -0.90 -4.39 -4.43
C LEU A 98 0.01 -3.19 -4.13
N GLY A 99 1.17 -3.46 -3.55
CA GLY A 99 2.00 -2.40 -2.97
C GLY A 99 3.46 -2.77 -2.79
N ALA A 100 4.28 -1.77 -2.54
CA ALA A 100 5.72 -1.94 -2.41
C ALA A 100 6.10 -2.90 -1.26
N THR A 101 7.08 -3.77 -1.52
CA THR A 101 7.57 -4.80 -0.57
C THR A 101 7.90 -4.28 0.83
N HIS A 102 8.35 -3.04 0.97
CA HIS A 102 8.69 -2.45 2.26
C HIS A 102 7.49 -2.29 3.20
N PHE A 103 6.25 -2.22 2.69
CA PHE A 103 5.05 -2.19 3.53
C PHE A 103 4.86 -3.47 4.36
N GLY A 104 5.40 -4.61 3.89
CA GLY A 104 5.37 -5.87 4.64
C GLY A 104 6.14 -5.82 5.96
N ARG A 105 6.97 -4.79 6.18
CA ARG A 105 7.73 -4.60 7.43
C ARG A 105 6.89 -3.95 8.55
N LEU A 106 5.71 -3.44 8.24
CA LEU A 106 4.79 -2.84 9.23
C LEU A 106 4.15 -3.88 10.14
N GLY A 107 4.18 -5.16 9.76
CA GLY A 107 3.71 -6.27 10.58
C GLY A 107 3.37 -7.50 9.74
N THR A 108 3.39 -8.68 10.37
CA THR A 108 3.09 -9.96 9.71
C THR A 108 1.68 -9.98 9.10
N ALA A 109 0.70 -9.35 9.76
CA ALA A 109 -0.69 -9.35 9.30
C ALA A 109 -0.90 -8.43 8.09
N ILE A 110 -0.16 -7.32 8.03
CA ILE A 110 -0.13 -6.46 6.84
C ILE A 110 0.55 -7.20 5.69
N ARG A 111 1.66 -7.91 5.97
CA ARG A 111 2.36 -8.72 4.98
C ARG A 111 1.48 -9.81 4.36
N GLU A 112 0.61 -10.44 5.14
CA GLU A 112 -0.34 -11.47 4.66
C GLU A 112 -1.39 -10.90 3.70
N GLN A 113 -1.65 -9.59 3.76
CA GLN A 113 -2.60 -8.88 2.90
C GLN A 113 -1.89 -8.03 1.83
N LEU A 114 -0.57 -8.18 1.68
CA LEU A 114 0.22 -7.44 0.70
C LEU A 114 0.57 -8.35 -0.47
N ILE A 115 0.20 -7.94 -1.68
CA ILE A 115 0.72 -8.48 -2.93
C ILE A 115 1.96 -7.65 -3.29
N PRO A 116 3.17 -8.19 -3.14
CA PRO A 116 4.39 -7.39 -3.18
C PRO A 116 4.73 -6.97 -4.62
N MET A 117 4.94 -5.67 -4.82
CA MET A 117 5.53 -5.11 -6.02
C MET A 117 6.92 -4.57 -5.73
N ILE A 118 7.83 -4.74 -6.68
CA ILE A 118 9.16 -4.16 -6.64
C ILE A 118 9.12 -2.89 -7.48
N ASN A 119 9.37 -1.75 -6.83
CA ASN A 119 9.46 -0.46 -7.50
C ASN A 119 10.80 -0.36 -8.25
N VAL A 120 10.73 -0.08 -9.54
CA VAL A 120 11.91 0.06 -10.42
C VAL A 120 12.38 1.51 -10.56
N ILE A 121 11.71 2.45 -9.88
CA ILE A 121 12.19 3.84 -9.80
C ILE A 121 13.64 3.77 -9.29
N PRO A 122 14.57 4.59 -9.81
CA PRO A 122 15.87 4.76 -9.19
C PRO A 122 15.65 5.45 -7.83
N PHE A 123 15.17 4.68 -6.85
CA PHE A 123 14.93 5.07 -5.47
C PHE A 123 16.19 5.76 -4.94
N GLU A 124 17.35 5.28 -5.36
CA GLU A 124 18.69 5.81 -5.13
C GLU A 124 18.89 7.30 -5.47
N LYS A 125 18.11 7.86 -6.40
CA LYS A 125 18.15 9.29 -6.77
C LYS A 125 17.25 10.16 -5.88
N THR A 126 16.28 9.57 -5.19
CA THR A 126 15.41 10.28 -4.24
C THR A 126 16.14 10.54 -2.92
N PHE A 127 15.71 11.55 -2.16
CA PHE A 127 16.24 11.82 -0.81
C PHE A 127 16.13 10.59 0.11
N HIS A 128 14.98 9.91 0.06
CA HIS A 128 14.72 8.70 0.84
C HIS A 128 15.64 7.53 0.44
N GLY A 129 15.89 7.30 -0.85
CA GLY A 129 16.80 6.23 -1.25
C GLY A 129 18.27 6.51 -1.01
N ARG A 130 18.69 7.78 -0.93
CA ARG A 130 20.03 8.13 -0.40
C ARG A 130 20.18 7.75 1.07
N ILE A 131 19.17 8.05 1.89
CA ILE A 131 19.14 7.68 3.31
C ILE A 131 19.15 6.15 3.47
N MET A 132 18.30 5.45 2.73
CA MET A 132 18.20 4.00 2.81
C MET A 132 19.49 3.30 2.33
N ARG A 133 20.15 3.80 1.28
CA ARG A 133 21.47 3.28 0.89
C ARG A 133 22.51 3.49 1.99
N ALA A 134 22.52 4.66 2.62
CA ALA A 134 23.44 4.97 3.72
C ALA A 134 23.24 4.06 4.94
N THR A 135 22.02 3.55 5.16
CA THR A 135 21.71 2.56 6.20
C THR A 135 21.91 1.10 5.75
N GLY A 136 22.52 0.85 4.59
CA GLY A 136 22.79 -0.49 4.07
C GLY A 136 21.59 -1.18 3.41
N PHE A 137 20.51 -0.45 3.17
CA PHE A 137 19.31 -0.93 2.53
C PHE A 137 19.54 -1.06 1.00
N ARG A 138 19.42 -2.28 0.48
CA ARG A 138 19.39 -2.54 -0.97
C ARG A 138 17.98 -2.99 -1.33
N ASP A 139 17.20 -2.11 -1.98
CA ASP A 139 15.82 -2.41 -2.41
C ASP A 139 15.75 -3.09 -3.79
N LEU A 140 16.87 -3.16 -4.52
CA LEU A 140 16.92 -3.81 -5.83
C LEU A 140 17.38 -5.27 -5.69
N PRO A 141 16.60 -6.25 -6.17
CA PRO A 141 17.09 -7.61 -6.40
C PRO A 141 18.30 -7.56 -7.33
N ALA A 142 19.29 -8.42 -7.06
CA ALA A 142 20.54 -8.44 -7.81
C ALA A 142 20.39 -8.74 -9.32
N GLY A 143 19.26 -9.32 -9.79
CA GLY A 143 19.09 -9.76 -11.18
C GLY A 143 18.49 -8.73 -12.15
N GLY A 144 18.51 -7.44 -11.80
CA GLY A 144 18.20 -6.36 -12.74
C GLY A 144 16.75 -6.32 -13.25
N HIS A 145 16.49 -5.52 -14.29
CA HIS A 145 15.14 -5.23 -14.78
C HIS A 145 14.31 -6.46 -15.18
N LYS A 146 14.94 -7.48 -15.79
CA LYS A 146 14.23 -8.69 -16.24
C LYS A 146 13.70 -9.52 -15.07
N GLU A 147 14.48 -9.69 -14.01
CA GLU A 147 14.05 -10.43 -12.83
C GLU A 147 12.94 -9.67 -12.09
N VAL A 148 13.07 -8.35 -11.97
CA VAL A 148 12.04 -7.49 -11.37
C VAL A 148 10.73 -7.58 -12.14
N PHE A 149 10.80 -7.49 -13.48
CA PHE A 149 9.61 -7.62 -14.33
C PHE A 149 8.93 -8.99 -14.18
N ALA A 150 9.70 -10.08 -14.16
CA ALA A 150 9.16 -11.42 -13.96
C ALA A 150 8.48 -11.58 -12.60
N ARG A 151 9.07 -11.04 -11.53
CA ARG A 151 8.49 -11.06 -10.18
C ARG A 151 7.22 -10.23 -10.09
N ASN A 152 7.22 -9.00 -10.62
CA ASN A 152 6.01 -8.17 -10.66
C ASN A 152 4.91 -8.85 -11.48
N THR A 153 5.24 -9.46 -12.63
CA THR A 153 4.28 -10.22 -13.44
C THR A 153 3.63 -11.35 -12.64
N ALA A 154 4.43 -12.12 -11.88
CA ALA A 154 3.90 -13.17 -11.01
C ALA A 154 2.99 -12.60 -9.90
N SER A 155 3.32 -11.45 -9.33
CA SER A 155 2.46 -10.73 -8.37
C SER A 155 1.13 -10.29 -9.00
N LEU A 156 1.14 -9.78 -10.24
CA LEU A 156 -0.08 -9.42 -10.97
C LEU A 156 -0.96 -10.65 -11.24
N GLU A 157 -0.36 -11.78 -11.63
CA GLU A 157 -1.09 -13.04 -11.83
C GLU A 157 -1.69 -13.59 -10.54
N HIS A 158 -0.99 -13.41 -9.41
CA HIS A 158 -1.52 -13.74 -8.10
C HIS A 158 -2.71 -12.84 -7.74
N ALA A 159 -2.65 -11.55 -8.06
CA ALA A 159 -3.77 -10.61 -7.86
C ALA A 159 -5.01 -11.03 -8.66
N VAL A 160 -4.85 -11.46 -9.92
CA VAL A 160 -5.95 -11.98 -10.73
C VAL A 160 -6.60 -13.19 -10.05
N LYS A 161 -5.80 -14.18 -9.64
CA LYS A 161 -6.32 -15.36 -8.92
C LYS A 161 -7.06 -15.01 -7.62
N ILE A 162 -6.60 -13.99 -6.89
CA ILE A 162 -7.31 -13.51 -5.70
C ILE A 162 -8.69 -12.99 -6.07
N MET A 163 -8.79 -12.17 -7.13
CA MET A 163 -10.08 -11.65 -7.60
C MET A 163 -11.01 -12.75 -8.13
N ASP A 164 -10.47 -13.73 -8.85
CA ASP A 164 -11.24 -14.86 -9.37
C ASP A 164 -11.85 -15.71 -8.24
N ASN A 165 -11.14 -15.80 -7.11
CA ASN A 165 -11.61 -16.46 -5.90
C ASN A 165 -12.55 -15.59 -5.04
N GLY A 166 -12.98 -14.44 -5.56
CA GLY A 166 -13.90 -13.55 -4.87
C GLY A 166 -13.24 -12.44 -4.05
N GLY A 167 -11.90 -12.37 -3.99
CA GLY A 167 -11.13 -11.39 -3.22
C GLY A 167 -11.15 -9.96 -3.79
N ILE A 168 -10.91 -8.96 -2.94
CA ILE A 168 -10.69 -7.58 -3.35
C ILE A 168 -9.19 -7.33 -3.47
N VAL A 169 -8.76 -6.75 -4.59
CA VAL A 169 -7.40 -6.24 -4.75
C VAL A 169 -7.46 -4.72 -4.85
N VAL A 170 -6.70 -4.03 -4.01
CA VAL A 170 -6.55 -2.57 -4.00
C VAL A 170 -5.24 -2.20 -4.69
N LEU A 171 -5.32 -1.32 -5.69
CA LEU A 171 -4.20 -0.83 -6.50
C LEU A 171 -4.14 0.70 -6.45
N PHE A 172 -2.93 1.24 -6.28
CA PHE A 172 -2.66 2.67 -6.42
C PHE A 172 -2.04 2.93 -7.80
N ALA A 173 -2.84 3.40 -8.76
CA ALA A 173 -2.47 3.40 -10.17
C ALA A 173 -1.24 4.26 -10.49
N GLU A 174 -1.03 5.37 -9.80
CA GLU A 174 0.14 6.26 -9.99
C GLU A 174 1.40 5.75 -9.28
N GLY A 175 1.25 4.86 -8.30
CA GLY A 175 2.34 4.39 -7.44
C GLY A 175 3.16 5.56 -6.87
N ALA A 176 4.48 5.51 -7.04
CA ALA A 176 5.40 6.57 -6.62
C ALA A 176 5.72 7.61 -7.71
N ALA A 177 5.00 7.60 -8.85
CA ALA A 177 5.24 8.48 -10.00
C ALA A 177 4.45 9.82 -9.91
N ILE A 178 4.39 10.39 -8.70
CA ILE A 178 3.62 11.58 -8.30
C ILE A 178 3.78 12.74 -9.29
N GLU A 179 4.99 12.93 -9.81
CA GLU A 179 5.34 14.08 -10.66
C GLU A 179 4.74 14.00 -12.07
N THR A 180 4.31 12.82 -12.51
CA THR A 180 3.87 12.60 -13.89
C THR A 180 2.35 12.53 -14.05
N GLN A 181 1.60 12.37 -12.95
CA GLN A 181 0.15 12.08 -12.95
C GLN A 181 -0.24 10.90 -13.86
N ALA A 182 0.72 10.08 -14.27
CA ALA A 182 0.53 8.98 -15.20
C ALA A 182 0.35 7.69 -14.42
N TRP A 183 -0.57 6.85 -14.88
CA TRP A 183 -0.70 5.50 -14.35
C TRP A 183 0.53 4.66 -14.70
N GLN A 184 0.97 3.83 -13.77
CA GLN A 184 2.04 2.89 -13.99
C GLN A 184 1.59 1.80 -14.98
N GLY A 185 2.50 1.38 -15.86
CA GLY A 185 2.22 0.36 -16.88
C GLY A 185 1.71 -0.96 -16.30
N ASP A 186 2.10 -1.29 -15.07
CA ASP A 186 1.64 -2.48 -14.34
C ASP A 186 0.10 -2.49 -14.14
N THR A 187 -0.54 -1.31 -14.08
CA THR A 187 -2.00 -1.18 -14.04
C THR A 187 -2.64 -1.76 -15.31
N GLY A 188 -2.11 -1.38 -16.48
CA GLY A 188 -2.60 -1.89 -17.76
C GLY A 188 -2.34 -3.38 -17.94
N VAL A 189 -1.18 -3.86 -17.49
CA VAL A 189 -0.85 -5.30 -17.50
C VAL A 189 -1.83 -6.08 -16.62
N LEU A 190 -2.15 -5.60 -15.43
CA LEU A 190 -3.14 -6.24 -14.55
C LEU A 190 -4.51 -6.31 -15.22
N VAL A 191 -5.01 -5.17 -15.71
CA VAL A 191 -6.34 -5.09 -16.35
C VAL A 191 -6.42 -6.03 -17.56
N SER A 192 -5.38 -6.10 -18.40
CA SER A 192 -5.36 -7.01 -19.57
C SER A 192 -5.37 -8.52 -19.22
N LYS A 193 -5.06 -8.89 -17.98
CA LYS A 193 -5.07 -10.28 -17.50
C LYS A 193 -6.36 -10.67 -16.76
N MET A 194 -7.20 -9.69 -16.40
CA MET A 194 -8.45 -9.93 -15.69
C MET A 194 -9.51 -10.50 -16.64
N HIS A 195 -10.47 -11.25 -16.09
CA HIS A 195 -11.68 -11.61 -16.84
C HIS A 195 -12.53 -10.37 -17.15
N ASP A 196 -13.16 -10.34 -18.32
CA ASP A 196 -14.00 -9.21 -18.79
C ASP A 196 -15.13 -8.84 -17.82
N ASN A 197 -15.59 -9.80 -17.02
CA ASN A 197 -16.69 -9.60 -16.06
C ASN A 197 -16.22 -9.21 -14.66
N THR A 198 -14.91 -9.09 -14.41
CA THR A 198 -14.38 -8.68 -13.12
C THR A 198 -14.62 -7.18 -12.91
N PRO A 199 -15.40 -6.78 -11.89
CA PRO A 199 -15.69 -5.37 -11.68
C PRO A 199 -14.43 -4.56 -11.35
N ILE A 200 -14.37 -3.35 -11.89
CA ILE A 200 -13.38 -2.34 -11.54
C ILE A 200 -14.10 -1.19 -10.85
N ILE A 201 -13.66 -0.85 -9.64
CA ILE A 201 -14.20 0.24 -8.84
C ILE A 201 -13.12 1.31 -8.71
N PHE A 202 -13.48 2.56 -9.03
CA PHE A 202 -12.63 3.71 -8.77
C PHE A 202 -12.96 4.29 -7.40
N ALA A 203 -11.96 4.37 -6.53
CA ALA A 203 -12.04 5.02 -5.23
C ALA A 203 -11.22 6.31 -5.27
N TYR A 204 -11.80 7.40 -4.82
CA TYR A 204 -11.13 8.68 -4.71
C TYR A 204 -11.49 9.33 -3.37
N GLN A 205 -10.56 10.11 -2.83
CA GLN A 205 -10.81 10.96 -1.68
C GLN A 205 -11.17 12.36 -2.17
N SER A 206 -12.32 12.87 -1.77
CA SER A 206 -12.62 14.31 -1.84
C SER A 206 -12.28 14.97 -0.52
N LEU A 207 -11.75 16.20 -0.58
CA LEU A 207 -11.71 17.08 0.59
C LEU A 207 -13.10 17.71 0.75
N PRO A 208 -13.55 17.99 1.99
CA PRO A 208 -14.78 18.76 2.18
C PRO A 208 -14.62 20.13 1.52
N GLU A 209 -15.67 20.56 0.80
CA GLU A 209 -15.80 21.91 0.24
C GLU A 209 -15.85 22.99 1.32
#